data_AF-A0A2J8RHN6-F1
#
_entry.id   AF-A0A2J8RHN6-F1
#
_cell.length_a   1.000
_cell.length_b   1.000
_cell.length_c   1.000
_cell.angle_alpha   90.00
_cell.angle_beta   90.00
_cell.angle_gamma   90.00
#
_symmetry.space_group_name_H-M   'P 1'
#
loop_
_entity.id
_entity.type
_entity.pdbx_description
1 polymer ?
#
loop_
_entity_poly.entity_id
_entity_poly.type
_entity_poly.pdbx_seq_one_letter_code
_entity_poly.pdbx_strand_id
1 'polypeptide(L)' 'MAAPTPARPVLTHLLVALFGMGSWAAINGIWVELPVVVKELPEGWSLPSYVSVLVALGNLGLLVVTLWR' A
#
# COMPACT_ATOMS: atom_id res chain seq x y z
N MET A 1 32.36 -19.41 -11.88
CA MET A 1 31.72 -18.12 -11.57
C MET A 1 30.81 -17.74 -12.73
N ALA A 2 29.51 -18.04 -12.66
CA ALA A 2 28.55 -17.64 -13.69
C ALA A 2 28.07 -16.21 -13.37
N ALA A 3 28.25 -15.28 -14.30
CA ALA A 3 27.77 -13.91 -14.14
C ALA A 3 26.24 -13.92 -13.98
N PRO A 4 25.67 -13.19 -13.00
CA PRO A 4 24.22 -13.10 -12.86
C PRO A 4 23.65 -12.40 -14.08
N THR A 5 22.73 -13.07 -14.79
CA THR A 5 22.03 -12.50 -15.94
C THR A 5 21.28 -11.23 -15.50
N PRO A 6 21.61 -10.04 -16.01
CA PRO A 6 21.07 -8.76 -15.51
C PRO A 6 19.55 -8.61 -15.72
N ALA A 7 18.95 -9.43 -16.57
CA ALA A 7 17.50 -9.44 -16.82
C ALA A 7 16.67 -9.87 -15.58
N ARG A 8 17.19 -10.77 -14.75
CA ARG A 8 16.49 -11.28 -13.54
C ARG A 8 16.28 -10.20 -12.47
N PRO A 9 17.32 -9.47 -12.00
CA PRO A 9 17.14 -8.47 -10.95
C PRO A 9 16.27 -7.28 -11.41
N VAL A 10 16.34 -6.89 -12.69
CA VAL A 10 15.48 -5.83 -13.23
C VAL A 10 14.01 -6.24 -13.20
N LEU A 11 13.69 -7.47 -13.63
CA LEU A 11 12.32 -7.98 -13.56
C LEU A 11 11.82 -8.04 -12.11
N THR A 12 12.65 -8.51 -11.17
CA THR A 12 12.29 -8.54 -9.75
C THR A 12 12.05 -7.14 -9.19
N HIS A 13 12.89 -6.15 -9.52
CA HIS A 13 12.68 -4.77 -9.09
C HIS A 13 11.42 -4.15 -9.69
N LEU A 14 11.12 -4.45 -10.97
CA LEU A 14 9.87 -4.02 -11.60
C LEU A 14 8.64 -4.63 -10.92
N LEU A 15 8.67 -5.93 -10.60
CA LEU A 15 7.57 -6.58 -9.89
C LEU A 15 7.36 -6.00 -8.49
N VAL A 16 8.45 -5.74 -7.76
CA VAL A 16 8.38 -5.10 -6.42
C VAL A 16 7.86 -3.67 -6.53
N ALA A 17 8.31 -2.90 -7.52
CA ALA A 17 7.83 -1.55 -7.76
C ALA A 17 6.34 -1.54 -8.16
N LEU A 18 5.92 -2.45 -9.03
CA LEU A 18 4.52 -2.58 -9.45
C LEU A 18 3.63 -3.00 -8.28
N PHE A 19 4.10 -3.93 -7.44
CA PHE A 19 3.42 -4.32 -6.22
C PHE A 19 3.24 -3.14 -5.25
N GLY A 20 4.32 -2.40 -4.97
CA GLY A 20 4.26 -1.21 -4.11
C GLY A 20 3.37 -0.09 -4.68
N MET A 21 3.48 0.18 -6.00
CA MET A 21 2.62 1.15 -6.69
C MET A 21 1.14 0.72 -6.65
N GLY A 22 0.85 -0.57 -6.82
CA GLY A 22 -0.51 -1.12 -6.73
C GLY A 22 -1.14 -0.92 -5.35
N SER A 23 -0.40 -1.23 -4.28
CA SER A 23 -0.87 -0.98 -2.90
C SER A 23 -1.14 0.50 -2.64
N TRP A 24 -0.29 1.40 -3.15
CA TRP A 24 -0.47 2.84 -2.98
C TRP A 24 -1.62 3.39 -3.82
N ALA A 25 -1.79 2.92 -5.06
CA ALA A 25 -2.89 3.31 -5.94
C ALA A 25 -4.25 2.94 -5.35
N ALA A 26 -4.37 1.76 -4.72
CA ALA A 26 -5.59 1.34 -4.04
C ALA A 26 -5.98 2.27 -2.89
N ILE A 27 -5.01 2.68 -2.06
CA ILE A 27 -5.26 3.65 -0.98
C ILE A 27 -5.74 5.00 -1.55
N ASN A 28 -5.06 5.52 -2.58
CA ASN A 28 -5.46 6.78 -3.23
C ASN A 28 -6.87 6.70 -3.86
N GLY A 29 -7.23 5.55 -4.44
CA GLY A 29 -8.59 5.30 -4.94
C GLY A 29 -9.64 5.41 -3.84
N ILE A 30 -9.41 4.76 -2.70
CA ILE A 30 -10.29 4.84 -1.52
C ILE A 30 -10.43 6.29 -1.04
N TRP A 31 -9.35 7.08 -1.04
CA TRP A 31 -9.40 8.50 -0.68
C TRP A 31 -10.20 9.38 -1.65
N VAL A 32 -10.19 9.03 -2.94
CA VAL A 32 -11.02 9.70 -3.96
C VAL A 32 -12.50 9.34 -3.82
N GLU A 33 -12.81 8.09 -3.47
CA GLU A 33 -14.19 7.61 -3.31
C GLU A 33 -14.80 7.98 -1.95
N LEU A 34 -13.95 8.17 -0.93
CA LEU A 34 -14.32 8.57 0.42
C LEU A 34 -15.32 9.74 0.52
N PRO A 35 -15.10 10.91 -0.13
CA PRO A 35 -16.05 12.02 -0.06
C PRO A 35 -17.42 11.73 -0.71
N VAL A 36 -17.49 10.75 -1.61
CA VAL A 36 -18.75 10.29 -2.22
C VAL A 36 -19.47 9.35 -1.25
N VAL A 37 -18.77 8.38 -0.68
CA VAL A 37 -19.34 7.39 0.27
C VAL A 37 -19.79 8.04 1.58
N VAL A 38 -19.04 9.03 2.09
CA VAL A 38 -19.36 9.77 3.33
C VAL A 38 -20.68 10.56 3.22
N LYS A 39 -21.15 10.89 2.01
CA LYS A 39 -22.44 11.56 1.81
C LYS A 39 -23.64 10.64 1.96
N GLU A 40 -23.48 9.34 1.75
CA GLU A 40 -24.58 8.38 1.77
C GLU A 40 -24.65 7.56 3.06
N LEU A 41 -23.50 7.30 3.72
CA LEU A 41 -23.48 6.49 4.93
C LEU A 41 -23.72 7.32 6.20
N PRO A 42 -24.58 6.84 7.13
CA PRO A 42 -24.87 7.52 8.40
C PRO A 42 -23.66 7.61 9.35
N GLU A 43 -22.56 6.91 9.02
CA GLU A 43 -21.31 6.81 9.76
C GLU A 43 -20.39 8.03 9.57
N GLY A 44 -20.65 8.86 8.54
CA GLY A 44 -19.93 10.10 8.28
C GLY A 44 -18.40 9.91 8.19
N TRP A 45 -17.65 10.76 8.87
CA TRP A 45 -16.16 10.79 8.85
C TRP A 45 -15.48 9.67 9.68
N SER A 46 -16.24 8.70 10.17
CA SER A 46 -15.69 7.51 10.83
C SER A 46 -14.91 6.60 9.85
N LEU A 47 -15.42 6.45 8.62
CA LEU A 47 -14.80 5.68 7.53
C LEU A 47 -13.35 6.06 7.21
N PRO A 48 -13.00 7.34 6.95
CA PRO A 48 -11.61 7.74 6.69
C PRO A 48 -10.70 7.54 7.90
N SER A 49 -11.25 7.56 9.11
CA SER A 49 -10.50 7.31 10.34
C SER A 49 -10.06 5.84 10.42
N TYR A 50 -10.95 4.88 10.11
CA TYR A 50 -10.59 3.46 10.03
C TYR A 50 -9.54 3.17 8.94
N VAL A 51 -9.69 3.77 7.76
CA VAL A 51 -8.72 3.64 6.66
C VAL A 51 -7.35 4.20 7.08
N SER A 52 -7.31 5.35 7.75
CA SER A 52 -6.06 5.96 8.22
C SER A 52 -5.33 5.06 9.22
N VAL A 53 -6.05 4.42 10.15
CA VAL A 53 -5.46 3.47 11.10
C VAL A 53 -4.95 2.21 10.39
N LEU A 54 -5.69 1.68 9.42
CA LEU A 54 -5.25 0.55 8.58
C LEU A 54 -3.96 0.85 7.81
N VAL A 55 -3.85 2.05 7.22
CA VAL A 55 -2.64 2.50 6.53
C VAL A 55 -1.47 2.66 7.50
N ALA A 56 -1.71 3.23 8.69
CA ALA A 56 -0.68 3.34 9.73
C ALA A 56 -0.18 1.97 10.20
N LEU A 57 -1.11 1.01 10.40
CA LEU A 57 -0.77 -0.38 10.76
C LEU A 57 0.01 -1.08 9.64
N GLY A 58 -0.31 -0.83 8.36
CA GLY A 58 0.46 -1.35 7.23
C GLY A 58 1.92 -0.88 7.25
N ASN A 59 2.15 0.41 7.53
CA ASN A 59 3.51 0.97 7.68
C ASN A 59 4.24 0.40 8.91
N LEU A 60 3.53 0.22 10.03
CA LEU A 60 4.08 -0.45 11.21
C LEU A 60 4.43 -1.92 10.95
N GLY A 61 3.62 -2.64 10.18
CA GLY A 61 3.94 -4.01 9.76
C GLY A 61 5.24 -4.09 8.97
N LEU A 62 5.48 -3.12 8.09
CA LEU A 62 6.73 -3.01 7.33
C LEU A 62 7.94 -2.74 8.26
N LEU A 63 7.76 -1.85 9.25
CA LEU A 63 8.76 -1.55 10.28
C LEU A 63 9.08 -2.78 11.14
N VAL A 64 8.07 -3.54 11.56
CA VAL A 64 8.27 -4.78 12.34
C VAL A 64 9.04 -5.80 11.52
N VAL A 65 8.70 -6.01 10.24
CA VAL A 65 9.43 -6.95 9.37
C VAL A 65 10.88 -6.50 9.11
N THR A 66 11.14 -5.20 9.04
CA THR A 66 12.52 -4.69 8.87
C THR A 66 13.34 -4.69 10.17
N LEU A 67 12.70 -4.54 11.33
CA LEU A 67 13.35 -4.61 12.66
C LEU A 67 13.48 -6.04 13.20
N TRP A 68 12.68 -6.99 12.72
CA TRP A 68 12.78 -8.43 13.03
C TRP A 68 13.96 -9.09 12.29
N ARG A 69 15.10 -8.40 12.27
CA ARG A 69 16.35 -8.85 11.66
C ARG A 69 17.16 -9.69 12.64
#